data_AF-A0A956XAD5-F1
#
_entry.id   AF-A0A956XAD5-F1
#
_cell.length_a   1.000
_cell.length_b   1.000
_cell.length_c   1.000
_cell.angle_alpha   90.00
_cell.angle_beta   90.00
_cell.angle_gamma   90.00
#
_symmetry.space_group_name_H-M   'P 1'
#
loop_
_entity.id
_entity.type
_entity.pdbx_description
1 polymer ?
#
loop_
_entity_poly.entity_id
_entity_poly.type
_entity_poly.pdbx_seq_one_letter_code
_entity_poly.pdbx_strand_id
1 'polypeptide(L)'
;MRANFDYEEVAEHVFSPREVSVLQAIPAEMKLQAFFNCWTRKEAYIKAQGEGLSLPLESFDVSFGPGEPARLLATRHAPEQAARWALHELAPGSGYVGALAVEGQDCHLQFWQWETAIP
;
A
#
# COMPACT_ATOMS: atom_id res chain seq x y z
N MET A 1 8.49 18.91 6.99
CA MET A 1 7.95 17.62 7.45
C MET A 1 7.06 17.93 8.65
N ARG A 2 5.73 17.68 8.60
CA ARG A 2 4.85 18.01 9.73
C ARG A 2 5.28 17.17 10.93
N ALA A 3 5.71 17.83 11.99
CA ALA A 3 6.39 17.21 13.13
C ALA A 3 5.47 16.45 14.10
N ASN A 4 4.26 16.05 13.69
CA ASN A 4 3.32 15.33 14.54
C ASN A 4 2.18 14.67 13.73
N PHE A 5 2.50 13.93 12.66
CA PHE A 5 1.52 13.03 12.06
C PHE A 5 1.55 11.72 12.86
N ASP A 6 0.51 11.49 13.67
CA ASP A 6 0.34 10.24 14.40
C ASP A 6 -0.18 9.15 13.47
N TYR A 7 0.76 8.54 12.74
CA TYR A 7 0.44 7.47 11.81
C TYR A 7 0.02 6.18 12.53
N GLU A 8 0.36 6.02 13.82
CA GLU A 8 -0.04 4.86 14.61
C GLU A 8 -1.52 4.94 14.93
N GLU A 9 -2.03 6.12 15.36
CA GLU A 9 -3.47 6.35 15.53
C GLU A 9 -4.24 6.12 14.22
N VAL A 10 -3.73 6.62 13.09
CA VAL A 10 -4.36 6.38 11.78
C VAL A 10 -4.37 4.89 11.43
N ALA A 11 -3.26 4.18 11.67
CA ALA A 11 -3.18 2.74 11.42
C ALA A 11 -4.21 1.96 12.23
N GLU A 12 -4.40 2.30 13.51
CA GLU A 12 -5.36 1.63 14.39
C GLU A 12 -6.81 1.75 13.92
N HIS A 13 -7.16 2.84 13.24
CA HIS A 13 -8.53 3.08 12.74
C HIS A 13 -8.77 2.59 11.31
N VAL A 14 -7.70 2.36 10.54
CA VAL A 14 -7.80 2.15 9.08
C VAL A 14 -7.24 0.79 8.64
N PHE A 15 -6.27 0.25 9.37
CA PHE A 15 -5.66 -1.02 9.04
C PHE A 15 -6.39 -2.18 9.70
N SER A 16 -6.27 -3.38 9.12
CA SER A 16 -6.85 -4.56 9.74
C SER A 16 -6.13 -4.86 11.06
N PRO A 17 -6.74 -5.60 12.01
CA PRO A 17 -6.07 -6.00 13.25
C PRO A 17 -4.76 -6.78 13.01
N ARG A 18 -4.69 -7.55 11.91
CA ARG A 18 -3.47 -8.27 11.50
C ARG A 18 -2.40 -7.28 11.08
N GLU A 19 -2.75 -6.31 10.25
CA GLU A 19 -1.82 -5.29 9.76
C GLU A 19 -1.31 -4.39 10.91
N VAL A 20 -2.18 -3.98 11.83
CA VAL A 20 -1.75 -3.26 13.05
C VAL A 20 -0.73 -4.09 13.83
N SER A 21 -1.00 -5.39 14.04
CA SER A 21 -0.08 -6.29 14.74
C SER A 21 1.28 -6.41 14.03
N VAL A 22 1.29 -6.49 12.70
CA VAL A 22 2.52 -6.52 11.90
C VAL A 22 3.28 -5.20 12.02
N LEU A 23 2.58 -4.05 11.91
CA LEU A 23 3.20 -2.73 12.04
C LEU A 23 3.84 -2.53 13.42
N GLN A 24 3.19 -3.01 14.48
CA GLN A 24 3.72 -2.93 15.85
C GLN A 24 4.98 -3.79 16.06
N ALA A 25 5.13 -4.88 15.31
CA ALA A 25 6.30 -5.74 15.37
C ALA A 25 7.52 -5.21 14.57
N ILE A 26 7.34 -4.19 13.73
CA ILE A 26 8.40 -3.60 12.92
C ILE A 26 9.26 -2.66 13.78
N PRO A 27 10.61 -2.65 13.60
CA PRO A 27 11.50 -1.70 14.28
C PRO A 27 11.06 -0.25 14.08
N ALA A 28 11.18 0.58 15.13
CA ALA A 28 10.65 1.93 15.17
C ALA A 28 11.14 2.81 14.00
N GLU A 29 12.40 2.64 13.60
CA GLU A 29 13.04 3.36 12.50
C GLU A 29 12.47 3.00 11.11
N MET A 30 11.79 1.85 10.98
CA MET A 30 11.18 1.37 9.73
C MET A 30 9.66 1.53 9.73
N LYS A 31 9.02 1.73 10.88
CA LYS A 31 7.55 1.80 11.03
C LYS A 31 6.91 2.85 10.12
N LEU A 32 7.48 4.06 10.03
CA LEU A 32 6.91 5.12 9.20
C LEU A 32 6.87 4.73 7.72
N GLN A 33 7.93 4.12 7.21
CA GLN A 33 7.96 3.63 5.83
C GLN A 33 6.98 2.46 5.63
N ALA A 34 6.92 1.54 6.58
CA ALA A 34 5.97 0.42 6.57
C ALA A 34 4.51 0.89 6.58
N PHE A 35 4.19 1.93 7.34
CA PHE A 35 2.88 2.58 7.33
C PHE A 35 2.52 3.09 5.93
N PHE A 36 3.41 3.86 5.29
CA PHE A 36 3.15 4.39 3.95
C PHE A 36 3.10 3.29 2.89
N ASN A 37 3.88 2.22 3.03
CA ASN A 37 3.76 1.02 2.19
C ASN A 37 2.36 0.42 2.29
N CYS A 38 1.88 0.18 3.52
CA CYS A 38 0.54 -0.35 3.76
C CYS A 38 -0.53 0.59 3.17
N TRP A 39 -0.50 1.86 3.55
CA TRP A 39 -1.45 2.89 3.11
C TRP A 39 -1.55 2.96 1.59
N THR A 40 -0.42 3.12 0.90
CA THR A 40 -0.40 3.32 -0.57
C THR A 40 -0.85 2.07 -1.32
N ARG A 41 -0.48 0.87 -0.84
CA ARG A 41 -0.92 -0.42 -1.41
C ARG A 41 -2.44 -0.58 -1.30
N LYS A 42 -3.02 -0.24 -0.14
CA LYS A 42 -4.47 -0.32 0.06
C LYS A 42 -5.25 0.71 -0.76
N GLU A 43 -4.76 1.95 -0.80
CA GLU A 43 -5.31 3.01 -1.65
C GLU A 43 -5.28 2.65 -3.13
N ALA A 44 -4.18 2.06 -3.61
CA ALA A 44 -4.05 1.63 -5.01
C ALA A 44 -5.10 0.57 -5.36
N TYR A 45 -5.29 -0.44 -4.49
CA TYR A 45 -6.30 -1.48 -4.69
C TYR A 45 -7.72 -0.91 -4.73
N ILE A 46 -8.09 -0.06 -3.77
CA ILE A 46 -9.41 0.58 -3.73
C ILE A 46 -9.66 1.41 -5.00
N LYS A 47 -8.68 2.21 -5.42
CA LYS A 47 -8.78 3.03 -6.64
C LYS A 47 -8.98 2.17 -7.88
N ALA A 48 -8.32 1.02 -7.94
CA ALA A 48 -8.44 0.12 -9.08
C ALA A 48 -9.75 -0.67 -9.10
N GLN A 49 -10.35 -0.96 -7.94
CA GLN A 49 -11.73 -1.51 -7.87
C GLN A 49 -12.78 -0.51 -8.38
N GLY A 50 -12.51 0.79 -8.32
CA GLY A 50 -13.42 1.83 -8.81
C GLY A 50 -14.64 2.08 -7.91
N GLU A 51 -14.73 1.42 -6.75
CA GLU A 51 -15.86 1.54 -5.81
C GLU A 51 -15.73 2.75 -4.86
N GLY A 52 -14.64 3.52 -4.95
CA GLY A 52 -14.39 4.64 -4.04
C GLY A 52 -14.19 4.17 -2.58
N LEU A 53 -14.54 5.02 -1.61
CA LEU A 53 -14.38 4.71 -0.16
C LEU A 53 -15.40 3.67 0.37
N SER A 54 -16.16 3.01 -0.51
CA SER A 54 -17.18 2.04 -0.12
C SER A 54 -16.60 0.71 0.37
N LEU A 55 -15.34 0.39 0.03
CA LEU A 55 -14.64 -0.77 0.54
C LEU A 55 -13.88 -0.41 1.83
N PRO A 56 -14.25 -0.94 3.01
CA PRO A 56 -13.54 -0.65 4.25
C PRO A 56 -12.10 -1.13 4.17
N LEU A 57 -11.15 -0.26 4.51
CA LEU A 57 -9.72 -0.59 4.44
C LEU A 57 -9.38 -1.80 5.33
N GLU A 58 -10.00 -1.97 6.49
CA GLU A 58 -9.81 -3.14 7.36
C GLU A 58 -10.31 -4.49 6.79
N SER A 59 -11.08 -4.47 5.70
CA SER A 59 -11.70 -5.68 5.12
C SER A 59 -10.77 -6.51 4.23
N PHE A 60 -9.52 -6.09 4.07
CA PHE A 60 -8.50 -6.80 3.32
C PHE A 60 -7.10 -6.51 3.88
N ASP A 61 -6.17 -7.39 3.56
CA ASP A 61 -4.79 -7.33 4.03
C ASP A 61 -3.83 -7.17 2.85
N VAL A 62 -2.82 -6.33 3.00
CA VAL A 62 -1.66 -6.25 2.10
C VAL A 62 -0.38 -6.66 2.83
N SER A 63 0.64 -7.07 2.08
CA SER A 63 2.01 -7.13 2.61
C SER A 63 2.57 -5.71 2.72
N PHE A 64 3.49 -5.47 3.67
CA PHE A 64 4.18 -4.18 3.84
C PHE A 64 5.38 -4.27 4.78
N GLY A 65 5.78 -5.48 5.20
CA GLY A 65 6.98 -5.67 6.00
C GLY A 65 8.24 -5.23 5.24
N PRO A 66 9.33 -4.90 5.96
CA PRO A 66 10.60 -4.52 5.32
C PRO A 66 11.09 -5.61 4.36
N GLY A 67 11.32 -5.24 3.10
CA GLY A 67 11.75 -6.16 2.04
C GLY A 67 10.67 -7.09 1.49
N GLU A 68 9.42 -6.99 1.95
CA GLU A 68 8.32 -7.78 1.40
C GLU A 68 7.83 -7.21 0.06
N PRO A 69 7.66 -8.06 -0.97
CA PRO A 69 7.06 -7.61 -2.23
C PRO A 69 5.63 -7.14 -2.00
N ALA A 70 5.20 -6.11 -2.73
CA ALA A 70 3.82 -5.62 -2.70
C ALA A 70 2.83 -6.71 -3.16
N ARG A 71 1.88 -7.09 -2.30
CA ARG A 71 0.88 -8.12 -2.57
C ARG A 71 -0.42 -7.84 -1.84
N LEU A 72 -1.53 -8.15 -2.49
CA LEU A 72 -2.82 -8.32 -1.82
C LEU A 72 -2.84 -9.73 -1.22
N LEU A 73 -2.95 -9.84 0.10
CA LEU A 73 -2.82 -11.12 0.82
C LEU A 73 -4.16 -11.81 0.99
N ALA A 74 -5.19 -11.05 1.35
CA ALA A 74 -6.53 -11.59 1.59
C ALA A 74 -7.58 -10.49 1.51
N THR A 75 -8.78 -10.85 1.11
CA THR A 75 -9.99 -10.02 1.16
C THR A 75 -11.04 -10.82 1.93
N ARG A 76 -11.75 -10.20 2.89
CA ARG A 76 -12.70 -10.91 3.75
C ARG A 76 -13.99 -11.29 3.02
N HIS A 77 -14.42 -10.47 2.07
CA HIS A 77 -15.72 -10.63 1.38
C HIS A 77 -15.63 -11.27 -0.01
N ALA A 78 -14.43 -11.36 -0.59
CA ALA A 78 -14.24 -11.85 -1.96
C ALA A 78 -12.84 -12.46 -2.15
N PRO A 79 -12.50 -13.59 -1.49
CA PRO A 79 -11.14 -14.15 -1.44
C PRO A 79 -10.47 -14.36 -2.80
N GLU A 80 -11.26 -14.59 -3.85
CA GLU A 80 -10.81 -14.69 -5.23
C GLU A 80 -10.12 -13.43 -5.75
N GLN A 81 -10.43 -12.25 -5.19
CA GLN A 81 -9.79 -10.99 -5.56
C GLN A 81 -8.29 -11.01 -5.24
N ALA A 82 -7.86 -11.68 -4.17
CA ALA A 82 -6.43 -11.78 -3.83
C ALA A 82 -5.61 -12.48 -4.92
N ALA A 83 -6.22 -13.39 -5.69
CA ALA A 83 -5.56 -14.07 -6.81
C ALA A 83 -5.67 -13.28 -8.13
N ARG A 84 -6.70 -12.44 -8.28
CA ARG A 84 -6.93 -11.60 -9.46
C ARG A 84 -6.05 -10.37 -9.51
N TRP A 85 -5.66 -9.80 -8.37
CA TRP A 85 -4.98 -8.50 -8.34
C TRP A 85 -3.49 -8.63 -8.04
N ALA A 86 -2.68 -7.97 -8.87
CA ALA A 86 -1.27 -7.75 -8.62
C ALA A 86 -1.05 -6.36 -8.01
N LEU A 87 -0.17 -6.28 -7.01
CA LEU A 87 0.32 -5.01 -6.47
C LEU A 87 1.80 -4.85 -6.84
N HIS A 88 2.19 -3.62 -7.15
CA HIS A 88 3.57 -3.27 -7.46
C HIS A 88 3.98 -2.04 -6.65
N GLU A 89 5.21 -2.06 -6.13
CA GLU A 89 5.79 -0.90 -5.48
C GLU A 89 6.22 0.14 -6.51
N LEU A 90 5.99 1.42 -6.21
CA LEU A 90 6.45 2.55 -6.98
C LEU A 90 7.37 3.41 -6.11
N ALA A 91 8.52 3.77 -6.64
CA ALA A 91 9.46 4.71 -6.03
C ALA A 91 9.48 6.02 -6.83
N PRO A 92 8.50 6.93 -6.65
CA PRO A 92 8.37 8.14 -7.47
C PRO A 92 9.48 9.17 -7.21
N GLY A 93 10.21 9.05 -6.10
CA GLY A 93 11.32 9.92 -5.74
C GLY A 93 11.74 9.75 -4.29
N SER A 94 12.83 10.40 -3.90
CA SER A 94 13.34 10.34 -2.52
C SER A 94 12.30 10.87 -1.52
N GLY A 95 12.03 10.08 -0.47
CA GLY A 95 11.07 10.43 0.58
C GLY A 95 9.60 10.15 0.25
N TYR A 96 9.30 9.54 -0.90
CA TYR A 96 7.94 9.18 -1.29
C TYR A 96 7.82 7.68 -1.58
N VAL A 97 6.65 7.14 -1.26
CA VAL A 97 6.25 5.77 -1.55
C VAL A 97 4.99 5.82 -2.40
N GLY A 98 4.89 4.92 -3.37
CA GLY A 98 3.67 4.69 -4.12
C GLY A 98 3.42 3.20 -4.33
N ALA A 99 2.22 2.89 -4.79
CA ALA A 99 1.86 1.54 -5.22
C ALA A 99 0.94 1.61 -6.45
N LEU A 100 1.01 0.57 -7.26
CA LEU A 100 0.13 0.33 -8.40
C LEU A 100 -0.65 -0.96 -8.16
N ALA A 101 -1.94 -0.95 -8.45
CA ALA A 101 -2.77 -2.14 -8.48
C ALA A 101 -3.23 -2.39 -9.92
N VAL A 102 -3.10 -3.64 -10.37
CA VAL A 102 -3.51 -4.07 -11.71
C VAL A 102 -4.30 -5.36 -11.59
N GLU A 103 -5.37 -5.49 -12.35
CA GLU A 103 -6.09 -6.75 -12.48
C GLU A 103 -5.38 -7.67 -13.47
N GLY A 104 -5.12 -8.90 -13.07
CA GLY A 104 -4.31 -9.88 -13.77
C GLY A 104 -2.88 -9.98 -13.21
N GLN A 105 -2.18 -11.06 -13.58
CA GLN A 105 -0.79 -11.30 -13.15
C GLN A 105 0.24 -11.03 -14.26
N ASP A 106 -0.20 -10.99 -15.52
CA ASP A 106 0.66 -10.80 -16.69
C ASP A 106 0.74 -9.31 -17.07
N CYS A 107 1.30 -8.48 -16.18
CA CYS A 107 1.51 -7.06 -16.45
C CYS A 107 3.00 -6.77 -16.72
N HIS A 108 3.29 -6.15 -17.87
CA HIS A 108 4.63 -5.64 -18.18
C HIS A 108 4.71 -4.15 -17.87
N LEU A 109 5.26 -3.79 -16.71
CA LEU A 109 5.40 -2.41 -16.29
C LEU A 109 6.62 -1.75 -16.93
N GLN A 110 6.41 -0.53 -17.43
CA GLN A 110 7.47 0.35 -17.90
C GLN A 110 7.34 1.68 -17.14
N PHE A 111 8.48 2.21 -16.71
CA PHE A 111 8.56 3.46 -15.96
C PHE A 111 9.32 4.49 -16.78
N TRP A 112 8.80 5.70 -16.82
CA TRP A 112 9.44 6.83 -17.49
C TRP A 112 9.71 7.92 -16.47
N GLN A 113 10.94 8.45 -16.49
CA GLN A 113 11.30 9.63 -15.72
C GLN A 113 11.31 10.81 -16.69
N TRP A 114 10.46 11.80 -16.42
CA TRP A 114 10.45 13.02 -17.19
C TRP A 114 11.49 13.99 -16.62
N GLU A 115 12.56 14.23 -17.37
CA GLU A 115 13.49 15.31 -17.06
C GLU A 115 12.84 16.63 -17.51
N THR A 116 12.22 17.36 -16.59
CA THR A 116 11.98 18.79 -16.82
C THR A 116 13.33 19.48 -16.90
N ALA A 117 13.87 19.61 -18.10
CA ALA A 117 14.84 20.66 -18.40
C ALA A 117 14.13 21.99 -18.13
N ILE A 118 14.32 22.54 -16.94
CA ILE A 118 13.96 23.93 -16.64
C ILE A 118 15.02 24.77 -17.37
N PRO A 119 14.65 25.62 -18.34
CA PRO A 119 15.59 26.55 -18.97
C PRO A 119 16.14 27.59 -17.99
#